data_AF-A0A9E0T0M9-F1
#
_entry.id   AF-A0A9E0T0M9-F1
#
_cell.length_a   1.000
_cell.length_b   1.000
_cell.length_c   1.000
_cell.angle_alpha   90.00
_cell.angle_beta   90.00
_cell.angle_gamma   90.00
#
_symmetry.space_group_name_H-M   'P 1'
#
loop_
_entity.id
_entity.type
_entity.pdbx_description
1 polymer ?
#
loop_
_entity_poly.entity_id
_entity_poly.type
_entity_poly.pdbx_seq_one_letter_code
_entity_poly.pdbx_strand_id
1 'polypeptide(L)'
;MDKDQAAALFTKERRRLNPKCAIPMNKQKGKKQQPAYLTGLINMLVEKAINGLPCNFNPLQLTTFTRDGVPLRTLARRVDGAFPSSVNPIAVWEVKEYYFTTTFGSRVADGVYETLLDGLELQELQQSCGVRAEHILFVDAHYTWWVCGKSYLCRMVDMLHMGLVSEVVFGREVLDRIPILAAAWVKSYSASKKK
;
A
#
# COMPACT_ATOMS: atom_id res chain seq x y z
N MET A 1 -11.17 -10.78 3.13
CA MET A 1 -12.29 -10.61 4.08
C MET A 1 -13.50 -10.06 3.34
N ASP A 2 -14.69 -10.28 3.88
CA ASP A 2 -15.87 -9.48 3.53
C ASP A 2 -15.91 -8.17 4.33
N LYS A 3 -16.92 -7.33 4.05
CA LYS A 3 -17.09 -6.01 4.67
C LYS A 3 -17.25 -6.09 6.19
N ASP A 4 -18.05 -7.03 6.67
CA ASP A 4 -18.41 -7.10 8.09
C ASP A 4 -17.24 -7.65 8.91
N GLN A 5 -16.52 -8.64 8.37
CA GLN A 5 -15.25 -9.12 8.90
C GLN A 5 -14.20 -8.00 8.98
N ALA A 6 -14.05 -7.20 7.92
CA ALA A 6 -13.11 -6.08 7.89
C ALA A 6 -13.50 -4.99 8.90
N ALA A 7 -14.79 -4.66 9.00
CA ALA A 7 -15.30 -3.68 9.96
C ALA A 7 -15.04 -4.12 11.41
N ALA A 8 -15.32 -5.38 11.73
CA ALA A 8 -15.11 -5.95 13.05
C ALA A 8 -13.62 -5.96 13.41
N LEU A 9 -12.76 -6.39 12.48
CA LEU A 9 -11.32 -6.41 12.70
C LEU A 9 -10.76 -4.99 12.88
N PHE A 10 -11.13 -4.05 12.00
CA PHE A 10 -10.76 -2.65 12.11
C PHE A 10 -11.14 -2.07 13.48
N THR A 11 -12.38 -2.31 13.93
CA THR A 11 -12.86 -1.79 15.21
C THR A 11 -12.06 -2.36 16.39
N LYS A 12 -11.78 -3.67 16.37
CA LYS A 12 -10.98 -4.34 17.39
C LYS A 12 -9.56 -3.76 17.46
N GLU A 13 -8.89 -3.70 16.32
CA GLU A 13 -7.48 -3.26 16.26
C GLU A 13 -7.34 -1.77 16.56
N ARG A 14 -8.29 -0.93 16.13
CA ARG A 14 -8.30 0.49 16.47
C ARG A 14 -8.36 0.73 17.98
N ARG A 15 -9.20 -0.03 18.69
CA ARG A 15 -9.28 0.04 20.16
C ARG A 15 -7.99 -0.45 20.82
N ARG A 16 -7.41 -1.54 20.30
CA ARG A 16 -6.18 -2.14 20.86
C ARG A 16 -4.95 -1.27 20.64
N LEU A 17 -4.81 -0.69 19.44
CA LEU A 17 -3.61 0.05 19.03
C LEU A 17 -3.65 1.52 19.45
N ASN A 18 -4.85 2.09 19.64
CA ASN A 18 -5.07 3.50 19.97
C ASN A 18 -4.20 4.45 19.10
N PRO A 19 -4.41 4.41 17.77
CA PRO A 19 -3.52 5.07 16.82
C PRO A 19 -3.59 6.59 16.91
N LYS A 20 -2.48 7.24 16.53
CA LYS A 20 -2.40 8.70 16.32
C LYS A 20 -2.50 9.07 14.84
N CYS A 21 -2.28 8.11 13.95
CA CYS A 21 -2.35 8.32 12.51
C CYS A 21 -3.79 8.65 12.07
N ALA A 22 -3.91 9.39 10.97
CA ALA A 22 -5.21 9.64 10.37
C ALA A 22 -5.84 8.33 9.87
N ILE A 23 -7.14 8.18 10.15
CA ILE A 23 -7.97 7.10 9.60
C ILE A 23 -8.75 7.67 8.42
N PRO A 24 -8.43 7.26 7.18
CA PRO A 24 -9.13 7.76 6.01
C PRO A 24 -10.57 7.22 5.94
N MET A 25 -11.45 8.03 5.37
CA MET A 25 -12.79 7.62 4.98
C MET A 25 -12.75 7.03 3.57
N ASN A 26 -13.64 6.09 3.29
CA ASN A 26 -13.82 5.61 1.92
C ASN A 26 -14.38 6.72 1.01
N LYS A 27 -14.27 6.51 -0.31
CA LYS A 27 -14.74 7.48 -1.32
C LYS A 27 -16.28 7.47 -1.52
N GLN A 28 -17.02 6.74 -0.68
CA GLN A 28 -18.48 6.63 -0.78
C GLN A 28 -19.17 7.81 -0.09
N LYS A 29 -20.42 8.07 -0.47
CA LYS A 29 -21.24 9.16 0.10
C LYS A 29 -22.45 8.61 0.86
N GLY A 30 -23.02 9.43 1.73
CA GLY A 30 -24.25 9.12 2.47
C GLY A 30 -24.11 7.87 3.34
N LYS A 31 -25.12 6.99 3.32
CA LYS A 31 -25.16 5.79 4.18
C LYS A 31 -24.04 4.76 3.93
N LYS A 32 -23.31 4.87 2.81
CA LYS A 32 -22.17 4.01 2.48
C LYS A 32 -20.82 4.62 2.90
N GLN A 33 -20.83 5.87 3.36
CA GLN A 33 -19.64 6.52 3.88
C GLN A 33 -19.23 5.88 5.20
N GLN A 34 -18.03 5.35 5.24
CA GLN A 34 -17.46 4.70 6.42
C GLN A 34 -15.93 4.82 6.38
N PRO A 35 -15.22 4.51 7.48
CA PRO A 35 -13.77 4.37 7.42
C PRO A 35 -13.35 3.39 6.31
N ALA A 36 -12.27 3.70 5.61
CA ALA A 36 -11.61 2.75 4.73
C ALA A 36 -10.90 1.71 5.63
N TYR A 37 -11.52 0.56 5.84
CA TYR A 37 -11.16 -0.36 6.92
C TYR A 37 -9.76 -0.95 6.75
N LEU A 38 -9.42 -1.43 5.55
CA LEU A 38 -8.11 -1.97 5.21
C LEU A 38 -7.05 -0.88 5.27
N THR A 39 -7.28 0.27 4.63
CA THR A 39 -6.33 1.39 4.66
C THR A 39 -6.08 1.86 6.10
N GLY A 40 -7.14 1.99 6.90
CA GLY A 40 -7.03 2.30 8.32
C GLY A 40 -6.24 1.25 9.08
N LEU A 41 -6.51 -0.05 8.87
CA LEU A 41 -5.74 -1.14 9.48
C LEU A 41 -4.25 -1.04 9.14
N ILE A 42 -3.91 -0.85 7.87
CA ILE A 42 -2.54 -0.70 7.40
C ILE A 42 -1.86 0.46 8.11
N ASN A 43 -2.48 1.65 8.12
CA ASN A 43 -1.92 2.84 8.76
C ASN A 43 -1.63 2.61 10.25
N MET A 44 -2.58 2.03 10.98
CA MET A 44 -2.41 1.75 12.42
C MET A 44 -1.29 0.74 12.70
N LEU A 45 -1.19 -0.32 11.89
CA LEU A 45 -0.19 -1.37 12.05
C LEU A 45 1.21 -0.85 11.71
N VAL A 46 1.33 -0.11 10.60
CA VAL A 46 2.59 0.54 10.21
C VAL A 46 3.01 1.56 11.28
N GLU A 47 2.12 2.46 11.72
CA GLU A 47 2.41 3.43 12.79
C GLU A 47 2.97 2.74 14.05
N LYS A 48 2.31 1.66 14.48
CA LYS A 48 2.76 0.90 15.64
C LYS A 48 4.14 0.29 15.43
N ALA A 49 4.38 -0.29 14.26
CA ALA A 49 5.60 -1.02 13.95
C ALA A 49 6.82 -0.10 13.77
N ILE A 50 6.63 1.08 13.16
CA ILE A 50 7.73 2.04 12.93
C ILE A 50 8.08 2.86 14.17
N ASN A 51 7.26 2.78 15.23
CA ASN A 51 7.51 3.35 16.56
C ASN A 51 7.94 4.84 16.53
N GLY A 52 7.18 5.67 15.82
CA GLY A 52 7.40 7.12 15.76
C GLY A 52 8.39 7.61 14.69
N LEU A 53 8.96 6.71 13.89
CA LEU A 53 9.72 7.10 12.70
C LEU A 53 8.82 7.80 11.67
N PRO A 54 9.40 8.66 10.80
CA PRO A 54 8.63 9.35 9.78
C PRO A 54 7.95 8.36 8.83
N CYS A 55 6.70 8.66 8.49
CA CYS A 55 5.93 7.92 7.52
C CYS A 55 4.89 8.85 6.90
N ASN A 56 4.67 8.71 5.60
CA ASN A 56 3.64 9.44 4.90
C ASN A 56 2.48 8.51 4.53
N PHE A 57 1.44 8.51 5.36
CA PHE A 57 0.23 7.68 5.18
C PHE A 57 -0.75 8.21 4.13
N ASN A 58 -0.48 9.39 3.55
CA ASN A 58 -1.25 9.96 2.45
C ASN A 58 -0.38 10.99 1.72
N PRO A 59 0.51 10.56 0.82
CA PRO A 59 1.50 11.42 0.19
C PRO A 59 0.97 12.66 -0.49
N LEU A 60 -0.19 12.59 -1.15
CA LEU A 60 -0.80 13.66 -1.94
C LEU A 60 0.10 14.32 -3.01
N GLN A 61 1.30 13.78 -3.22
CA GLN A 61 2.30 14.20 -4.18
C GLN A 61 2.89 12.98 -4.88
N LEU A 62 3.54 13.21 -6.03
CA LEU A 62 4.21 12.14 -6.76
C LEU A 62 5.43 11.64 -5.99
N THR A 63 5.69 10.34 -6.11
CA THR A 63 6.89 9.75 -5.55
C THR A 63 8.11 10.21 -6.35
N THR A 64 9.08 10.82 -5.67
CA THR A 64 10.25 11.41 -6.31
C THR A 64 11.52 10.82 -5.73
N PHE A 65 12.41 10.39 -6.59
CA PHE A 65 13.76 9.97 -6.25
C PHE A 65 14.74 11.09 -6.61
N THR A 66 15.65 11.37 -5.70
CA THR A 66 16.70 12.38 -5.86
C THR A 66 18.07 11.80 -5.52
N ARG A 67 19.12 12.38 -6.09
CA ARG A 67 20.51 12.08 -5.77
C ARG A 67 21.26 13.40 -5.63
N ASP A 68 21.94 13.59 -4.51
CA ASP A 68 22.70 14.82 -4.22
C ASP A 68 21.88 16.11 -4.37
N GLY A 69 20.60 16.05 -3.98
CA GLY A 69 19.66 17.17 -4.06
C GLY A 69 19.04 17.40 -5.45
N VAL A 70 19.43 16.63 -6.47
CA VAL A 70 18.92 16.76 -7.85
C VAL A 70 17.87 15.67 -8.13
N PRO A 71 16.73 16.00 -8.78
CA PRO A 71 15.75 15.00 -9.21
C PRO A 71 16.35 13.96 -10.15
N LEU A 72 16.12 12.69 -9.85
CA LEU A 72 16.56 11.54 -10.63
C LEU A 72 15.39 10.93 -11.42
N ARG A 73 14.24 10.76 -10.76
CA ARG A 73 13.01 10.24 -11.35
C ARG A 73 11.81 10.66 -10.52
N THR A 74 10.69 10.89 -11.17
CA THR A 74 9.39 11.06 -10.51
C THR A 74 8.43 10.07 -11.14
N LEU A 75 7.73 9.29 -10.32
CA LEU A 75 6.71 8.35 -10.81
C LEU A 75 5.52 9.13 -11.37
N ALA A 76 4.83 8.56 -12.35
CA ALA A 76 3.70 9.21 -13.01
C ALA A 76 2.49 9.35 -12.08
N ARG A 77 2.43 8.56 -11.01
CA ARG A 77 1.28 8.46 -10.11
C ARG A 77 1.61 8.73 -8.65
N ARG A 78 0.54 9.06 -7.92
CA ARG A 78 0.55 9.16 -6.46
C ARG A 78 0.26 7.79 -5.89
N VAL A 79 0.94 7.48 -4.80
CA VAL A 79 0.72 6.24 -4.05
C VAL A 79 -0.13 6.48 -2.80
N ASP A 80 -0.76 5.42 -2.28
CA ASP A 80 -1.58 5.50 -1.08
C ASP A 80 -0.75 5.71 0.19
N GLY A 81 0.51 5.25 0.22
CA GLY A 81 1.44 5.55 1.30
C GLY A 81 2.90 5.29 0.98
N ALA A 82 3.78 5.90 1.77
CA ALA A 82 5.22 5.82 1.58
C ALA A 82 5.97 5.90 2.92
N PHE A 83 7.01 5.09 3.07
CA PHE A 83 7.93 5.12 4.19
C PHE A 83 9.37 5.39 3.72
N PRO A 84 10.10 6.32 4.34
CA PRO A 84 9.66 7.25 5.38
C PRO A 84 8.88 8.47 4.83
N SER A 85 9.00 8.73 3.54
CA SER A 85 8.45 9.88 2.82
C SER A 85 8.25 9.49 1.36
N SER A 86 7.47 10.27 0.61
CA SER A 86 7.36 10.10 -0.85
C SER A 86 8.57 10.66 -1.61
N VAL A 87 9.52 11.31 -0.93
CA VAL A 87 10.83 11.67 -1.50
C VAL A 87 11.86 10.69 -0.98
N ASN A 88 12.51 9.95 -1.89
CA ASN A 88 13.42 8.83 -1.59
C ASN A 88 12.81 7.79 -0.63
N PRO A 89 11.65 7.19 -0.97
CA PRO A 89 11.06 6.15 -0.14
C PRO A 89 11.94 4.90 -0.10
N ILE A 90 11.92 4.23 1.05
CA ILE A 90 12.35 2.83 1.19
C ILE A 90 11.24 1.91 0.70
N ALA A 91 9.98 2.25 0.99
CA ALA A 91 8.82 1.50 0.58
C ALA A 91 7.68 2.43 0.16
N VAL A 92 6.91 2.00 -0.84
CA VAL A 92 5.66 2.60 -1.28
C VAL A 92 4.58 1.52 -1.37
N TRP A 93 3.33 1.91 -1.19
CA TRP A 93 2.23 0.95 -1.28
C TRP A 93 0.94 1.51 -1.84
N GLU A 94 0.19 0.59 -2.43
CA GLU A 94 -1.15 0.78 -2.98
C GLU A 94 -2.16 -0.04 -2.17
N VAL A 95 -3.38 0.48 -2.01
CA VAL A 95 -4.46 -0.18 -1.27
C VAL A 95 -5.69 -0.29 -2.15
N LYS A 96 -6.05 -1.52 -2.50
CA LYS A 96 -7.22 -1.83 -3.33
C LYS A 96 -8.32 -2.47 -2.47
N GLU A 97 -9.19 -1.61 -1.95
CA GLU A 97 -10.33 -1.94 -1.09
C GLU A 97 -11.67 -1.71 -1.82
N TYR A 98 -12.50 -2.76 -1.96
CA TYR A 98 -13.74 -2.69 -2.75
C TYR A 98 -14.98 -3.36 -2.10
N TYR A 99 -15.23 -3.12 -0.82
CA TYR A 99 -16.33 -3.79 -0.08
C TYR A 99 -17.76 -3.48 -0.53
N PHE A 100 -17.97 -2.39 -1.28
CA PHE A 100 -19.31 -1.98 -1.74
C PHE A 100 -19.53 -2.22 -3.24
N THR A 101 -18.57 -2.85 -3.90
CA THR A 101 -18.63 -3.14 -5.32
C THR A 101 -19.50 -4.38 -5.54
N THR A 102 -20.49 -4.28 -6.45
CA THR A 102 -21.40 -5.38 -6.78
C THR A 102 -21.03 -6.09 -8.08
N THR A 103 -20.18 -5.48 -8.91
CA THR A 103 -19.72 -6.01 -10.20
C THR A 103 -18.22 -5.78 -10.40
N PHE A 104 -17.55 -6.67 -11.13
CA PHE A 104 -16.18 -6.42 -11.54
C PHE A 104 -16.17 -5.51 -12.77
N GLY A 105 -15.86 -4.23 -12.57
CA GLY A 105 -15.83 -3.21 -13.61
C GLY A 105 -14.44 -2.61 -13.83
N SER A 106 -14.34 -1.72 -14.80
CA SER A 106 -13.09 -1.03 -15.18
C SER A 106 -12.34 -0.47 -13.99
N ARG A 107 -13.02 0.20 -13.05
CA ARG A 107 -12.39 0.78 -11.85
C ARG A 107 -11.60 -0.23 -11.00
N VAL A 108 -12.01 -1.49 -10.94
CA VAL A 108 -11.29 -2.53 -10.18
C VAL A 108 -10.09 -3.03 -11.00
N ALA A 109 -10.27 -3.20 -12.30
CA ALA A 109 -9.19 -3.53 -13.23
C ALA A 109 -8.10 -2.46 -13.26
N ASP A 110 -8.49 -1.18 -13.27
CA ASP A 110 -7.60 -0.02 -13.24
C ASP A 110 -6.64 -0.13 -12.06
N GLY A 111 -7.12 -0.52 -10.87
CA GLY A 111 -6.26 -0.73 -9.71
C GLY A 111 -5.10 -1.70 -9.95
N VAL A 112 -5.28 -2.73 -10.79
CA VAL A 112 -4.21 -3.68 -11.13
C VAL A 112 -3.23 -3.07 -12.13
N TYR A 113 -3.73 -2.39 -13.17
CA TYR A 113 -2.88 -1.77 -14.18
C TYR A 113 -2.11 -0.56 -13.66
N GLU A 114 -2.69 0.18 -12.71
CA GLU A 114 -2.01 1.26 -11.99
C GLU A 114 -0.80 0.69 -11.23
N THR A 115 -0.99 -0.39 -10.46
CA THR A 115 0.11 -1.07 -9.76
C THR A 115 1.14 -1.65 -10.74
N LEU A 116 0.70 -2.19 -11.89
CA LEU A 116 1.63 -2.66 -12.92
C LEU A 116 2.53 -1.52 -13.41
N LEU A 117 1.95 -0.35 -13.70
CA LEU A 117 2.69 0.82 -14.16
C LEU A 117 3.72 1.27 -13.12
N ASP A 118 3.29 1.46 -11.87
CA ASP A 118 4.18 1.89 -10.79
C ASP A 118 5.35 0.92 -10.61
N GLY A 119 5.08 -0.39 -10.74
CA GLY A 119 6.10 -1.43 -10.69
C GLY A 119 7.10 -1.38 -11.86
N LEU A 120 6.62 -1.10 -13.08
CA LEU A 120 7.47 -0.93 -14.26
C LEU A 120 8.40 0.29 -14.12
N GLU A 121 7.87 1.42 -13.65
CA GLU A 121 8.68 2.64 -13.44
C GLU A 121 9.76 2.42 -12.36
N LEU A 122 9.41 1.73 -11.26
CA LEU A 122 10.38 1.36 -10.22
C LEU A 122 11.44 0.37 -10.72
N GLN A 123 11.04 -0.59 -11.57
CA GLN A 123 11.98 -1.51 -12.19
C GLN A 123 12.95 -0.78 -13.13
N GLU A 124 12.46 0.14 -13.96
CA GLU A 124 13.30 0.96 -14.85
C GLU A 124 14.28 1.82 -14.04
N LEU A 125 13.82 2.43 -12.94
CA LEU A 125 14.67 3.20 -12.04
C LEU A 125 15.79 2.33 -11.44
N GLN A 126 15.46 1.12 -11.00
CA GLN A 126 16.45 0.19 -10.46
C GLN A 126 17.48 -0.23 -11.53
N GLN A 127 17.02 -0.55 -12.74
CA GLN A 127 17.90 -0.99 -13.84
C GLN A 127 18.81 0.13 -14.32
N SER A 128 18.27 1.36 -14.47
CA SER A 128 19.01 2.49 -15.05
C SER A 128 19.89 3.22 -14.03
N CYS A 129 19.48 3.27 -12.76
CA CYS A 129 20.11 4.13 -11.75
C CYS A 129 20.56 3.39 -10.48
N GLY A 130 20.22 2.11 -10.33
CA GLY A 130 20.55 1.32 -9.14
C GLY A 130 19.80 1.74 -7.87
N VAL A 131 18.70 2.48 -8.01
CA VAL A 131 17.88 2.93 -6.87
C VAL A 131 16.62 2.06 -6.78
N ARG A 132 16.35 1.52 -5.59
CA ARG A 132 15.20 0.66 -5.31
C ARG A 132 14.32 1.25 -4.22
N ALA A 133 13.02 1.06 -4.37
CA ALA A 133 12.06 1.06 -3.28
C ALA A 133 11.28 -0.27 -3.30
N GLU A 134 10.85 -0.74 -2.13
CA GLU A 134 9.87 -1.82 -2.04
C GLU A 134 8.50 -1.32 -2.52
N HIS A 135 7.79 -2.15 -3.26
CA HIS A 135 6.47 -1.84 -3.80
C HIS A 135 5.46 -2.86 -3.30
N ILE A 136 4.56 -2.45 -2.41
CA ILE A 136 3.62 -3.36 -1.75
C ILE A 136 2.20 -3.11 -2.26
N LEU A 137 1.51 -4.18 -2.62
CA LEU A 137 0.10 -4.13 -2.98
C LEU A 137 -0.75 -4.75 -1.88
N PHE A 138 -1.62 -3.96 -1.26
CA PHE A 138 -2.62 -4.46 -0.31
C PHE A 138 -3.98 -4.62 -1.00
N VAL A 139 -4.62 -5.77 -0.82
CA VAL A 139 -5.86 -6.11 -1.52
C VAL A 139 -6.89 -6.70 -0.57
N ASP A 140 -8.13 -6.21 -0.60
CA ASP A 140 -9.24 -6.86 0.10
C ASP A 140 -10.60 -6.61 -0.58
N ALA A 141 -11.65 -7.23 -0.04
CA ALA A 141 -12.97 -7.50 -0.61
C ALA A 141 -13.01 -8.83 -1.39
N HIS A 142 -13.14 -9.93 -0.63
CA HIS A 142 -13.15 -11.30 -1.15
C HIS A 142 -14.11 -11.49 -2.33
N TYR A 143 -15.36 -11.02 -2.21
CA TYR A 143 -16.33 -11.14 -3.30
C TYR A 143 -15.81 -10.51 -4.61
N THR A 144 -15.32 -9.27 -4.53
CA THR A 144 -14.80 -8.54 -5.70
C THR A 144 -13.65 -9.30 -6.36
N TRP A 145 -12.65 -9.74 -5.59
CA TRP A 145 -11.42 -10.30 -6.15
C TRP A 145 -11.49 -11.80 -6.44
N TRP A 146 -12.02 -12.61 -5.52
CA TRP A 146 -12.07 -14.07 -5.66
C TRP A 146 -13.25 -14.53 -6.51
N VAL A 147 -14.42 -13.93 -6.31
CA VAL A 147 -15.64 -14.38 -6.99
C VAL A 147 -15.77 -13.74 -8.36
N CYS A 148 -15.59 -12.42 -8.46
CA CYS A 148 -15.78 -11.72 -9.73
C CYS A 148 -14.48 -11.51 -10.53
N GLY A 149 -13.33 -11.47 -9.86
CA GLY A 149 -12.07 -10.94 -10.40
C GLY A 149 -10.94 -11.94 -10.60
N LYS A 150 -11.23 -13.25 -10.70
CA LYS A 150 -10.21 -14.31 -10.63
C LYS A 150 -9.05 -14.13 -11.63
N SER A 151 -9.32 -13.66 -12.85
CA SER A 151 -8.27 -13.39 -13.85
C SER A 151 -7.30 -12.28 -13.43
N TYR A 152 -7.77 -11.30 -12.67
CA TYR A 152 -6.95 -10.20 -12.15
C TYR A 152 -6.12 -10.61 -10.94
N LEU A 153 -6.57 -11.58 -10.15
CA LEU A 153 -5.72 -12.22 -9.15
C LEU A 153 -4.51 -12.90 -9.82
N CYS A 154 -4.71 -13.60 -10.95
CA CYS A 154 -3.60 -14.16 -11.72
C CYS A 154 -2.63 -13.06 -12.18
N ARG A 155 -3.13 -11.90 -12.62
CA ARG A 155 -2.26 -10.77 -12.98
C ARG A 155 -1.44 -10.24 -11.81
N MET A 156 -1.99 -10.21 -10.58
CA MET A 156 -1.22 -9.83 -9.40
C MET A 156 -0.09 -10.83 -9.11
N VAL A 157 -0.36 -12.13 -9.31
CA VAL A 157 0.65 -13.18 -9.21
C VAL A 157 1.71 -13.03 -10.31
N ASP A 158 1.31 -12.71 -11.54
CA ASP A 158 2.25 -12.43 -12.65
C ASP A 158 3.17 -11.26 -12.27
N MET A 159 2.63 -10.15 -11.74
CA MET A 159 3.41 -9.00 -11.28
C MET A 159 4.42 -9.35 -10.18
N LEU A 160 4.06 -10.24 -9.26
CA LEU A 160 4.94 -10.72 -8.21
C LEU A 160 6.11 -11.52 -8.81
N HIS A 161 5.84 -12.43 -9.75
CA HIS A 161 6.88 -13.21 -10.42
C HIS A 161 7.80 -12.35 -11.30
N MET A 162 7.25 -11.31 -11.92
CA MET A 162 8.03 -10.34 -12.70
C MET A 162 8.87 -9.39 -11.81
N GLY A 163 8.65 -9.41 -10.49
CA GLY A 163 9.31 -8.51 -9.54
C GLY A 163 8.84 -7.06 -9.60
N LEU A 164 7.66 -6.80 -10.18
CA LEU A 164 7.06 -5.46 -10.28
C LEU A 164 6.41 -5.03 -8.97
N VAL A 165 5.94 -6.00 -8.19
CA VAL A 165 5.56 -5.83 -6.78
C VAL A 165 6.49 -6.67 -5.93
N SER A 166 6.91 -6.12 -4.80
CA SER A 166 7.75 -6.83 -3.82
C SER A 166 6.92 -7.79 -2.98
N GLU A 167 5.68 -7.43 -2.67
CA GLU A 167 4.74 -8.31 -1.97
C GLU A 167 3.29 -7.93 -2.30
N VAL A 168 2.41 -8.93 -2.32
CA VAL A 168 0.95 -8.74 -2.35
C VAL A 168 0.37 -9.30 -1.06
N VAL A 169 -0.34 -8.48 -0.30
CA VAL A 169 -0.87 -8.84 1.03
C VAL A 169 -2.39 -8.78 1.02
N PHE A 170 -3.03 -9.89 1.39
CA PHE A 170 -4.48 -10.04 1.26
C PHE A 170 -5.22 -9.91 2.59
N GLY A 171 -6.06 -8.89 2.70
CA GLY A 171 -7.01 -8.69 3.78
C GLY A 171 -6.44 -8.88 5.17
N ARG A 172 -6.74 -10.02 5.82
CA ARG A 172 -6.33 -10.29 7.20
C ARG A 172 -4.81 -10.45 7.37
N GLU A 173 -4.10 -10.84 6.31
CA GLU A 173 -2.65 -11.06 6.33
C GLU A 173 -1.88 -9.82 6.77
N VAL A 174 -2.47 -8.62 6.64
CA VAL A 174 -1.89 -7.37 7.14
C VAL A 174 -1.46 -7.44 8.61
N LEU A 175 -2.16 -8.21 9.44
CA LEU A 175 -1.83 -8.35 10.86
C LEU A 175 -0.46 -9.00 11.08
N ASP A 176 -0.10 -9.95 10.21
CA ASP A 176 1.10 -10.76 10.33
C ASP A 176 2.23 -10.20 9.46
N ARG A 177 1.90 -9.71 8.27
CA ARG A 177 2.88 -9.24 7.27
C ARG A 177 3.42 -7.85 7.54
N ILE A 178 2.57 -6.90 7.95
CA ILE A 178 3.02 -5.51 8.17
C ILE A 178 4.10 -5.41 9.24
N PRO A 179 4.00 -6.06 10.42
CA PRO A 179 5.07 -5.99 11.42
C PRO A 179 6.43 -6.43 10.88
N ILE A 180 6.45 -7.46 10.02
CA ILE A 180 7.68 -8.00 9.42
C ILE A 180 8.23 -7.00 8.38
N LEU A 181 7.39 -6.53 7.46
CA LEU A 181 7.76 -5.56 6.43
C LEU A 181 8.28 -4.26 7.06
N ALA A 182 7.51 -3.68 7.98
CA ALA A 182 7.89 -2.44 8.64
C ALA A 182 9.20 -2.58 9.44
N ALA A 183 9.43 -3.71 10.11
CA ALA A 183 10.71 -3.95 10.80
C ALA A 183 11.91 -3.94 9.82
N ALA A 184 11.74 -4.52 8.63
CA ALA A 184 12.76 -4.44 7.58
C ALA A 184 12.98 -2.99 7.10
N TRP A 185 11.90 -2.22 6.93
CA TRP A 185 12.00 -0.81 6.53
C TRP A 185 12.72 0.04 7.59
N VAL A 186 12.41 -0.16 8.88
CA VAL A 186 13.07 0.52 10.01
C VAL A 186 14.58 0.23 10.01
N LYS A 187 14.96 -1.01 9.75
CA LYS A 187 16.37 -1.42 9.64
C LYS A 187 17.06 -0.69 8.49
N SER A 188 16.44 -0.66 7.31
CA SER A 188 16.96 0.06 6.14
C SER A 188 17.08 1.57 6.37
N TYR A 189 16.10 2.18 7.05
CA TYR A 189 16.12 3.61 7.40
C TYR A 189 17.25 3.95 8.37
N SER A 190 17.44 3.10 9.39
CA SER A 190 18.51 3.29 10.36
C SER A 190 19.90 3.14 9.72
N ALA A 191 20.03 2.26 8.73
CA ALA A 191 21.28 2.08 7.99
C ALA A 191 21.59 3.25 7.06
N SER A 192 20.59 3.87 6.43
CA SER A 192 20.80 5.01 5.54
C SER A 192 21.19 6.30 6.28
N LYS A 193 20.80 6.46 7.54
CA LYS A 193 21.16 7.61 8.39
C LYS A 193 22.59 7.56 8.95
N LYS A 194 23.27 6.42 8.87
CA LYS A 194 24.65 6.24 9.34
C LYS A 194 25.71 6.52 8.26
N LYS A 195 25.27 6.71 7.02
CA LYS A 195 26.11 7.13 5.88
C LYS A 195 26.07 8.64 5.75
#